data_AF-A0A0W8FCZ8-F1
#
_entry.id   AF-A0A0W8FCZ8-F1
#
_cell.length_a   1.000
_cell.length_b   1.000
_cell.length_c   1.000
_cell.angle_alpha   90.00
_cell.angle_beta   90.00
_cell.angle_gamma   90.00
#
_symmetry.space_group_name_H-M   'P 1'
#
loop_
_entity.id
_entity.type
_entity.pdbx_description
1 polymer ?
#
loop_
_entity_poly.entity_id
_entity_poly.type
_entity_poly.pdbx_seq_one_letter_code
_entity_poly.pdbx_strand_id
1 'polypeptide(L)'
;MMIATVAADINDSSFRVHQYPALVDAGSKVRQAVADERRAPEYLACERQSWLFFIDLSPGAHFAHPAIIALLDAVSGEIKSMDAEWWPVFEVPVFDSTAKRQDPSMIVFER
;
A
#
# COMPACT_ATOMS: atom_id res chain seq x y z
N MET A 1 23.24 5.51 16.10
CA MET A 1 22.37 4.32 15.97
C MET A 1 21.79 4.35 14.56
N MET A 2 22.42 3.64 13.62
CA MET A 2 21.89 3.49 12.26
C MET A 2 20.90 2.34 12.28
N ILE A 3 19.62 2.62 12.05
CA ILE A 3 18.66 1.58 11.71
C ILE A 3 18.93 1.27 10.24
N ALA A 4 19.59 0.15 9.98
CA ALA A 4 19.66 -0.39 8.64
C ALA A 4 18.25 -0.86 8.27
N THR A 5 17.57 -0.13 7.38
CA THR A 5 16.39 -0.66 6.68
C THR A 5 16.89 -1.79 5.80
N VAL A 6 16.85 -3.01 6.32
CA VAL A 6 16.97 -4.21 5.49
C VAL A 6 15.62 -4.34 4.78
N ALA A 7 15.54 -3.95 3.52
CA ALA A 7 14.56 -4.56 2.64
C ALA A 7 14.91 -6.05 2.57
N ALA A 8 14.23 -6.86 3.39
CA ALA A 8 14.45 -8.29 3.40
C ALA A 8 13.69 -8.90 2.23
N ASP A 9 14.35 -9.04 1.08
CA ASP A 9 13.86 -9.94 0.03
C ASP A 9 14.10 -11.39 0.51
N ILE A 10 13.13 -11.93 1.25
CA ILE A 10 13.09 -13.37 1.52
C ILE A 10 12.59 -14.03 0.24
N ASN A 11 13.48 -14.73 -0.46
CA ASN A 11 13.21 -15.39 -1.73
C ASN A 11 13.27 -16.90 -1.52
N ASP A 12 12.10 -17.51 -1.34
CA ASP A 12 11.91 -18.95 -1.46
C ASP A 12 11.35 -19.25 -2.85
N SER A 13 11.58 -20.43 -3.41
CA SER A 13 10.89 -20.87 -4.63
C SER A 13 9.36 -20.80 -4.51
N SER A 14 8.83 -20.76 -3.29
CA SER A 14 7.40 -20.79 -2.97
C SER A 14 6.80 -19.41 -2.75
N PHE A 15 7.58 -18.40 -2.36
CA PHE A 15 7.09 -17.03 -2.14
C PHE A 15 8.22 -16.01 -2.11
N ARG A 16 7.87 -14.74 -2.36
CA ARG A 16 8.77 -13.59 -2.21
C ARG A 16 8.14 -12.52 -1.33
N VAL A 17 8.91 -11.98 -0.39
CA VAL A 17 8.48 -10.86 0.47
C VAL A 17 9.18 -9.59 0.05
N HIS A 18 8.40 -8.53 -0.18
CA HIS A 18 8.88 -7.19 -0.44
C HIS A 18 8.42 -6.25 0.68
N GLN A 19 9.36 -5.59 1.34
CA GLN A 19 9.05 -4.55 2.32
C GLN A 19 9.15 -3.17 1.66
N TYR A 20 8.12 -2.35 1.82
CA TYR A 20 8.21 -0.94 1.46
C TYR A 20 9.23 -0.24 2.39
N PRO A 21 10.22 0.49 1.86
CA PRO A 21 11.37 0.93 2.64
C PRO A 21 11.05 2.01 3.69
N ALA A 22 9.98 2.77 3.46
CA ALA A 22 9.53 3.81 4.38
C ALA A 22 8.36 3.31 5.23
N LEU A 23 8.22 3.90 6.41
CA LEU A 23 6.99 3.78 7.19
C LEU A 23 5.86 4.51 6.46
N VAL A 24 4.69 3.89 6.44
CA VAL A 24 3.45 4.46 5.91
C VAL A 24 2.80 5.30 7.00
N ASP A 25 2.40 6.53 6.66
CA ASP A 25 1.81 7.46 7.61
C ASP A 25 0.41 7.03 8.07
N ALA A 26 0.08 7.37 9.32
CA ALA A 26 -1.27 7.21 9.85
C ALA A 26 -2.31 7.96 8.99
N GLY A 27 -3.49 7.38 8.84
CA GLY A 27 -4.56 7.87 7.97
C GLY A 27 -4.44 7.42 6.51
N SER A 28 -3.28 6.87 6.10
CA SER A 28 -3.11 6.33 4.75
C SER A 28 -3.98 5.11 4.53
N LYS A 29 -4.45 4.94 3.28
CA LYS A 29 -5.15 3.73 2.84
C LYS A 29 -4.33 3.00 1.78
N VAL A 30 -4.22 1.70 1.93
CA VAL A 30 -3.53 0.82 0.99
C VAL A 30 -4.55 -0.11 0.36
N ARG A 31 -4.46 -0.33 -0.94
CA ARG A 31 -5.25 -1.32 -1.70
C ARG A 31 -4.39 -1.99 -2.75
N GLN A 32 -4.88 -3.05 -3.38
CA GLN A 32 -4.24 -3.57 -4.59
C GLN A 32 -4.41 -2.63 -5.79
N ALA A 33 -3.47 -2.66 -6.74
CA ALA A 33 -3.42 -1.75 -7.87
C ALA A 33 -4.65 -1.84 -8.79
N VAL A 34 -5.03 -3.06 -9.16
CA VAL A 34 -6.18 -3.33 -10.03
C VAL A 34 -7.35 -3.76 -9.15
N ALA A 35 -8.45 -3.01 -9.25
CA ALA A 35 -9.68 -3.31 -8.54
C ALA A 35 -10.73 -3.86 -9.53
N ASP A 36 -11.55 -4.81 -9.07
CA ASP A 36 -12.79 -5.16 -9.77
C ASP A 36 -13.80 -4.03 -9.58
N GLU A 37 -14.08 -3.27 -10.65
CA GLU A 37 -15.03 -2.14 -10.64
C GLU A 37 -16.45 -2.56 -10.25
N ARG A 38 -16.76 -3.86 -10.27
CA ARG A 38 -18.06 -4.40 -9.85
C ARG A 38 -18.17 -4.58 -8.34
N ARG A 39 -17.06 -4.45 -7.60
CA ARG A 39 -17.00 -4.63 -6.14
C ARG A 39 -16.58 -3.33 -5.46
N ALA A 40 -17.02 -3.16 -4.22
CA ALA A 40 -16.49 -2.08 -3.39
C ALA A 40 -14.98 -2.30 -3.22
N PRO A 41 -14.14 -1.25 -3.34
CA PRO A 41 -12.72 -1.38 -3.15
C PRO A 41 -12.41 -1.78 -1.71
N GLU A 42 -11.62 -2.84 -1.56
CA GLU A 42 -11.09 -3.27 -0.28
C GLU A 42 -9.79 -2.49 0.02
N TYR A 43 -9.67 -2.00 1.25
CA TYR A 43 -8.52 -1.23 1.70
C TYR A 43 -8.12 -1.61 3.11
N LEU A 44 -6.80 -1.59 3.34
CA LEU A 44 -6.22 -1.58 4.67
C LEU A 44 -5.96 -0.14 5.09
N ALA A 45 -6.53 0.27 6.22
CA ALA A 45 -6.29 1.58 6.80
C ALA A 45 -5.10 1.52 7.77
N CYS A 46 -4.15 2.44 7.60
CA CYS A 46 -3.06 2.66 8.55
C CYS A 46 -3.60 3.52 9.70
N GLU A 47 -4.12 2.92 10.77
CA GLU A 47 -4.56 3.66 11.96
C GLU A 47 -3.40 4.39 12.65
N ARG A 48 -2.21 3.83 12.53
CA ARG A 48 -0.94 4.40 12.99
C ARG A 48 0.12 4.23 11.92
N GLN A 49 1.28 4.83 12.18
CA GLN A 49 2.44 4.63 11.34
C GLN A 49 2.78 3.13 11.27
N SER A 50 2.90 2.59 10.06
CA SER A 50 2.97 1.13 9.84
C SER A 50 4.03 0.77 8.79
N TRP A 51 4.65 -0.40 8.91
CA TRP A 51 5.42 -0.99 7.82
C TRP A 51 4.48 -1.69 6.84
N LEU A 52 4.77 -1.58 5.54
CA LEU A 52 4.01 -2.25 4.48
C LEU A 52 4.83 -3.40 3.89
N PHE A 53 4.19 -4.55 3.75
CA PHE A 53 4.73 -5.74 3.11
C PHE A 53 3.82 -6.19 1.96
N PHE A 54 4.45 -6.62 0.87
CA PHE A 54 3.82 -7.34 -0.23
C PHE A 54 4.43 -8.73 -0.31
N ILE A 55 3.60 -9.75 -0.18
CA ILE A 55 4.02 -11.16 -0.16
C ILE A 55 3.46 -11.79 -1.44
N ASP A 56 4.33 -12.00 -2.41
CA ASP A 56 4.03 -12.69 -3.66
C ASP A 56 4.11 -14.20 -3.42
N LEU A 57 2.97 -14.90 -3.52
CA LEU A 57 2.88 -16.35 -3.30
C LEU A 57 3.10 -17.16 -4.59
N SER A 58 3.39 -16.49 -5.71
CA SER A 58 3.66 -17.13 -6.99
C SER A 58 4.63 -16.28 -7.83
N PRO A 59 5.89 -16.11 -7.38
CA PRO A 59 6.84 -15.16 -7.98
C PRO A 59 7.30 -15.49 -9.41
N GLY A 60 6.86 -16.63 -9.96
CA GLY A 60 7.02 -16.98 -11.37
C GLY A 60 5.85 -16.57 -12.27
N ALA A 61 4.76 -16.04 -11.71
CA ALA A 61 3.60 -15.59 -12.47
C ALA A 61 3.84 -14.19 -13.06
N HIS A 62 3.27 -13.93 -14.24
CA HIS A 62 3.42 -12.65 -14.96
C HIS A 62 2.11 -11.84 -15.04
N PHE A 63 1.04 -12.32 -14.42
CA PHE A 63 -0.31 -11.71 -14.40
C PHE A 63 -0.89 -11.83 -12.99
N ALA A 64 -2.16 -11.45 -12.79
CA ALA A 64 -2.90 -11.64 -11.54
C ALA A 64 -2.57 -13.00 -10.89
N HIS A 65 -2.06 -12.97 -9.67
CA HIS A 65 -1.64 -14.17 -8.95
C HIS A 65 -1.80 -13.96 -7.45
N PRO A 66 -1.99 -15.05 -6.67
CA PRO A 66 -2.17 -14.93 -5.23
C PRO A 66 -1.02 -14.16 -4.58
N ALA A 67 -1.38 -13.13 -3.85
CA ALA A 67 -0.48 -12.32 -3.05
C ALA A 67 -1.17 -11.88 -1.76
N ILE A 68 -0.39 -11.38 -0.80
CA ILE A 68 -0.88 -10.80 0.45
C ILE A 68 -0.30 -9.41 0.58
N ILE A 69 -1.15 -8.43 0.90
CA ILE A 69 -0.73 -7.11 1.34
C ILE A 69 -0.90 -7.07 2.86
N ALA A 70 0.16 -6.72 3.58
CA ALA A 70 0.15 -6.68 5.04
C ALA A 70 0.70 -5.36 5.58
N LEU A 71 0.04 -4.84 6.62
CA LEU A 71 0.48 -3.72 7.44
C LEU A 71 0.89 -4.24 8.82
N LEU A 72 2.05 -3.82 9.28
CA LEU A 72 2.52 -4.03 10.65
C LEU A 72 2.54 -2.68 11.37
N ASP A 73 1.72 -2.53 12.40
CA ASP A 73 1.69 -1.32 13.24
C ASP A 73 3.05 -1.14 13.93
N ALA A 74 3.67 0.02 13.74
CA ALA A 74 5.03 0.28 14.23
C ALA A 74 5.14 0.46 15.75
N VAL A 75 4.01 0.57 16.45
CA VAL A 75 3.92 0.78 17.89
C VAL A 75 3.40 -0.48 18.59
N SER A 76 2.29 -1.05 18.13
CA SER A 76 1.65 -2.21 18.78
C SER A 76 2.22 -3.55 18.29
N GLY A 77 2.81 -3.58 17.09
CA GLY A 77 3.20 -4.83 16.43
C GLY A 77 2.02 -5.64 15.90
N GLU A 78 0.81 -5.09 15.90
CA GLU A 78 -0.38 -5.74 15.31
C GLU A 78 -0.24 -5.82 13.78
N ILE A 79 -0.67 -6.95 13.21
CA ILE A 79 -0.68 -7.18 11.77
C ILE A 79 -2.11 -7.14 11.25
N LYS A 80 -2.35 -6.36 10.20
CA LYS A 80 -3.57 -6.38 9.39
C LYS A 80 -3.20 -6.76 7.96
N SER A 81 -3.97 -7.63 7.32
CA SER A 81 -3.68 -8.10 5.97
C SER A 81 -4.93 -8.30 5.13
N MET A 82 -4.76 -8.31 3.81
CA MET A 82 -5.77 -8.70 2.84
C MET A 82 -5.16 -9.58 1.76
N ASP A 83 -5.99 -10.47 1.21
CA ASP A 83 -5.66 -11.18 -0.01
C ASP A 83 -5.65 -10.20 -1.19
N ALA A 84 -4.72 -10.39 -2.11
CA ALA A 84 -4.54 -9.55 -3.27
C ALA A 84 -4.15 -10.38 -4.49
N GLU A 85 -4.31 -9.80 -5.68
CA GLU A 85 -3.81 -10.38 -6.93
C GLU A 85 -2.76 -9.51 -7.62
N TRP A 86 -2.56 -8.29 -7.10
CA TRP A 86 -1.73 -7.24 -7.67
C TRP A 86 -0.97 -6.48 -6.58
N TRP A 87 0.09 -5.78 -6.98
CA TRP A 87 0.94 -5.00 -6.07
C TRP A 87 0.14 -3.91 -5.31
N PRO A 88 0.59 -3.50 -4.11
CA PRO A 88 -0.07 -2.46 -3.33
C PRO A 88 0.06 -1.08 -3.96
N VAL A 89 -0.96 -0.25 -3.76
CA VAL A 89 -0.98 1.19 -4.08
C VAL A 89 -1.55 1.98 -2.90
N PHE A 90 -1.05 3.19 -2.71
CA PHE A 90 -1.58 4.13 -1.74
C PHE A 90 -2.73 4.94 -2.36
N GLU A 91 -3.84 5.05 -1.64
CA GLU A 91 -4.81 6.10 -1.92
C GLU A 91 -4.38 7.36 -1.19
N VAL A 92 -3.75 8.26 -1.95
CA VAL A 92 -3.47 9.62 -1.49
C VAL A 92 -4.64 10.50 -1.88
N PRO A 93 -5.26 11.25 -0.96
CA PRO A 93 -6.21 12.28 -1.32
C PRO A 93 -5.55 13.23 -2.32
N VAL A 94 -6.18 13.46 -3.48
CA VAL A 94 -5.69 14.42 -4.48
C VAL A 94 -5.57 15.84 -3.89
N PHE A 95 -6.32 16.12 -2.82
CA PHE A 95 -6.26 17.36 -2.07
C PHE A 95 -6.15 17.08 -0.57
N ASP A 96 -5.21 17.75 0.10
CA ASP A 96 -5.02 17.63 1.55
C ASP A 96 -6.20 18.18 2.36
N SER A 97 -7.07 18.99 1.75
CA SER A 97 -8.27 19.54 2.39
C SER A 97 -9.32 19.99 1.37
N THR A 98 -10.57 20.10 1.83
CA THR A 98 -11.67 20.71 1.06
C THR A 98 -11.33 22.15 0.64
N ALA A 99 -10.62 22.89 1.48
CA ALA A 99 -10.19 24.26 1.16
C ALA A 99 -9.21 24.30 -0.02
N LYS A 100 -8.22 23.39 -0.06
CA LYS A 100 -7.31 23.26 -1.22
C LYS A 100 -8.04 22.80 -2.48
N ARG A 101 -9.01 21.89 -2.35
CA ARG A 101 -9.85 21.45 -3.48
C ARG A 101 -10.66 22.59 -4.10
N GLN A 102 -11.09 23.53 -3.27
CA GLN A 102 -11.91 24.68 -3.69
C GLN A 102 -11.07 25.91 -4.06
N ASP A 103 -9.74 25.82 -4.03
CA ASP A 103 -8.86 26.93 -4.36
C ASP A 103 -8.96 27.27 -5.86
N PRO A 104 -9.48 28.45 -6.23
CA PRO A 104 -9.65 28.83 -7.63
C PRO A 104 -8.31 28.94 -8.38
N SER A 105 -7.20 29.16 -7.67
CA SER A 105 -5.85 29.23 -8.28
C SER A 105 -5.34 27.88 -8.77
N MET A 106 -5.94 26.78 -8.32
CA MET A 106 -5.63 25.41 -8.74
C MET A 106 -6.46 24.97 -9.97
N ILE A 107 -7.42 25.78 -10.42
CA ILE A 107 -8.26 25.49 -11.59
C ILE A 107 -7.61 26.09 -12.83
N VAL A 108 -6.82 25.29 -13.55
CA VAL A 108 -6.23 25.67 -14.83
C VAL A 108 -7.17 25.25 -15.96
N PHE A 109 -7.72 26.23 -16.68
CA PHE A 109 -8.34 25.99 -17.99
C PHE A 109 -7.29 26.30 -19.06
N GLU A 110 -6.77 25.27 -19.72
CA GLU A 110 -6.00 25.47 -20.94
C GLU A 110 -6.95 25.94 -22.06
N ARG A 111 -6.45 26.84 -22.90
CA ARG A 111 -7.22 27.55 -23.93
C ARG A 111 -7.12 26.85 -25.28
#